data_AF-A0A965FZV8-F1
#
_entry.id   AF-A0A965FZV8-F1
#
_cell.length_a   1.000
_cell.length_b   1.000
_cell.length_c   1.000
_cell.angle_alpha   90.00
_cell.angle_beta   90.00
_cell.angle_gamma   90.00
#
_symmetry.space_group_name_H-M   'P 1'
#
loop_
_entity.id
_entity.type
_entity.pdbx_description
1 polymer ?
#
loop_
_entity_poly.entity_id
_entity_poly.type
_entity_poly.pdbx_seq_one_letter_code
_entity_poly.pdbx_strand_id
1 'polypeptide(L)'
;MRRFLAIIAFVSASLPAAPLKPEDIEFFESKIRPVLVAECYECHDAKKQKGDLRLDYRDGLLKGGEEGAAIVPGDAKKSILIQSMDYSHETLQMPKKRPKLDAKIVADFVQWINRGAPDPRTKVPDDSITATWSDLLTVRKNWWSFQPVVAPPVPAGKSASPIDRFLNAKIVAAGITPSLQADKATLIRRATYVLTGLPPSPTEIAAFKTDTSP
;
A
#
# COMPACT_ATOMS: atom_id res chain seq x y z
N MET A 1 -9.51 74.82 3.53
CA MET A 1 -9.35 73.74 4.52
C MET A 1 -8.80 72.51 3.79
N ARG A 2 -7.49 72.22 3.92
CA ARG A 2 -6.85 71.05 3.29
C ARG A 2 -6.94 69.86 4.25
N ARG A 3 -7.67 68.81 3.86
CA ARG A 3 -7.77 67.54 4.59
C ARG A 3 -6.58 66.66 4.19
N PHE A 4 -5.70 66.37 5.14
CA PHE A 4 -4.64 65.37 4.97
C PHE A 4 -5.23 63.98 5.27
N LEU A 5 -5.23 63.09 4.29
CA LEU A 5 -5.49 61.66 4.48
C LEU A 5 -4.18 61.00 4.91
N ALA A 6 -4.12 60.49 6.13
CA ALA A 6 -3.00 59.70 6.61
C ALA A 6 -3.16 58.25 6.10
N ILE A 7 -2.23 57.81 5.24
CA ILE A 7 -2.14 56.42 4.79
C ILE A 7 -1.35 55.65 5.86
N ILE A 8 -2.02 54.75 6.58
CA ILE A 8 -1.38 53.83 7.53
C ILE A 8 -0.87 52.63 6.72
N ALA A 9 0.46 52.57 6.53
CA ALA A 9 1.11 51.42 5.92
C ALA A 9 1.18 50.27 6.94
N PHE A 10 0.43 49.20 6.71
CA PHE A 10 0.55 47.95 7.46
C PHE A 10 1.81 47.22 6.96
N VAL A 11 2.88 47.27 7.75
CA VAL A 11 4.08 46.46 7.50
C VAL A 11 3.81 45.05 8.06
N SER A 12 3.49 44.10 7.18
CA SER A 12 3.46 42.67 7.55
C SER A 12 4.87 42.20 7.85
N ALA A 13 5.17 41.98 9.12
CA ALA A 13 6.39 41.31 9.55
C ALA A 13 6.29 39.80 9.22
N SER A 14 6.97 39.35 8.18
CA SER A 14 7.17 37.92 7.92
C SER A 14 8.09 37.34 8.99
N LEU A 15 7.51 36.59 9.94
CA LEU A 15 8.28 35.80 10.89
C LEU A 15 9.06 34.72 10.12
N PRO A 16 10.39 34.59 10.33
CA PRO A 16 11.15 33.50 9.74
C PRO A 16 10.63 32.17 10.26
N ALA A 17 10.42 31.22 9.34
CA ALA A 17 10.01 29.86 9.69
C ALA A 17 11.02 29.26 10.67
N ALA A 18 10.53 28.75 11.80
CA ALA A 18 11.38 28.12 12.81
C ALA A 18 12.18 26.97 12.18
N PRO A 19 13.46 26.79 12.54
CA PRO A 19 14.26 25.69 12.03
C PRO A 19 13.61 24.35 12.41
N LEU A 20 13.69 23.38 11.48
CA LEU A 20 13.15 22.04 11.73
C LEU A 20 13.88 21.38 12.89
N LYS A 21 13.15 20.70 13.77
CA LYS A 21 13.75 19.97 14.88
C LYS A 21 14.50 18.74 14.37
N PRO A 22 15.62 18.33 14.99
CA PRO A 22 16.34 17.12 14.60
C PRO A 22 15.45 15.87 14.55
N GLU A 23 14.56 15.68 15.51
CA GLU A 23 13.64 14.52 15.52
C GLU A 23 12.63 14.52 14.36
N ASP A 24 12.23 15.71 13.89
CA ASP A 24 11.34 15.85 12.74
C ASP A 24 12.06 15.48 11.44
N ILE A 25 13.33 15.90 11.30
CA ILE A 25 14.18 15.55 10.17
C ILE A 25 14.42 14.04 10.15
N GLU A 26 14.80 13.45 11.28
CA GLU A 26 15.02 12.01 11.39
C GLU A 26 13.76 11.20 11.04
N PHE A 27 12.59 11.64 11.51
CA PHE A 27 11.32 11.00 11.16
C PHE A 27 11.07 11.05 9.66
N PHE A 28 11.27 12.22 9.04
CA PHE A 28 11.11 12.38 7.59
C PHE A 28 12.06 11.48 6.82
N GLU A 29 13.35 11.50 7.15
CA GLU A 29 14.39 10.73 6.45
C GLU A 29 14.24 9.21 6.62
N SER A 30 13.78 8.75 7.80
CA SER A 30 13.66 7.32 8.09
C SER A 30 12.31 6.71 7.72
N LYS A 31 11.23 7.49 7.70
CA LYS A 31 9.85 6.99 7.49
C LYS A 31 9.20 7.47 6.21
N ILE A 32 9.46 8.71 5.80
CA ILE A 32 8.71 9.37 4.71
C ILE A 32 9.47 9.32 3.40
N ARG A 33 10.72 9.82 3.37
CA ARG A 33 11.54 9.88 2.15
C ARG A 33 11.69 8.52 1.45
N PRO A 34 11.99 7.40 2.13
CA PRO A 34 12.19 6.12 1.45
C PRO A 34 10.93 5.65 0.73
N VAL A 35 9.75 5.92 1.28
CA VAL A 35 8.45 5.58 0.68
C VAL A 35 8.17 6.47 -0.53
N LEU A 36 8.37 7.79 -0.41
CA LEU A 36 8.21 8.72 -1.54
C LEU A 36 9.08 8.31 -2.73
N VAL A 37 10.33 7.96 -2.45
CA VAL A 37 11.31 7.49 -3.44
C VAL A 37 10.88 6.15 -4.07
N ALA A 38 10.47 5.18 -3.27
CA ALA A 38 10.16 3.82 -3.75
C ALA A 38 8.81 3.71 -4.46
N GLU A 39 7.80 4.47 -4.02
CA GLU A 39 6.40 4.28 -4.40
C GLU A 39 5.78 5.47 -5.15
N CYS A 40 6.38 6.66 -5.10
CA CYS A 40 5.77 7.88 -5.66
C CYS A 40 6.56 8.48 -6.84
N TYR A 41 7.88 8.57 -6.75
CA TYR A 41 8.69 9.34 -7.71
C TYR A 41 8.66 8.81 -9.14
N GLU A 42 8.46 7.50 -9.34
CA GLU A 42 8.36 6.93 -10.69
C GLU A 42 7.24 7.59 -11.55
N CYS A 43 6.30 8.31 -10.93
CA CYS A 43 5.24 9.04 -11.62
C CYS A 43 5.09 10.52 -11.22
N HIS A 44 5.77 10.99 -10.16
CA HIS A 44 5.56 12.31 -9.55
C HIS A 44 6.88 12.98 -9.12
N ASP A 45 7.79 13.16 -10.08
CA ASP A 45 9.12 13.75 -9.92
C ASP A 45 9.42 14.80 -11.01
N ALA A 46 10.68 15.24 -11.10
CA ALA A 46 11.11 16.23 -12.09
C ALA A 46 10.79 15.85 -13.54
N LYS A 47 11.02 14.60 -13.96
CA LYS A 47 10.82 14.18 -15.37
C LYS A 47 9.39 13.73 -15.65
N LYS A 48 8.66 13.27 -14.65
CA LYS A 48 7.29 12.77 -14.83
C LYS A 48 6.37 13.29 -13.74
N GLN A 49 5.39 14.07 -14.17
CA GLN A 49 4.50 14.83 -13.28
C GLN A 49 3.05 14.47 -13.60
N LYS A 50 2.63 13.24 -13.28
CA LYS A 50 1.23 12.87 -13.49
C LYS A 50 0.33 13.77 -12.63
N GLY A 51 -0.68 14.38 -13.26
CA GLY A 51 -1.59 15.32 -12.59
C GLY A 51 -0.90 16.61 -12.14
N ASP A 52 0.15 17.06 -12.84
CA ASP A 52 0.99 18.24 -12.52
C ASP A 52 1.59 18.21 -11.10
N LEU A 53 1.73 17.01 -10.52
CA LEU A 53 2.12 16.83 -9.12
C LEU A 53 3.60 16.50 -8.97
N ARG A 54 4.27 17.25 -8.08
CA ARG A 54 5.66 17.05 -7.65
C ARG A 54 5.73 16.63 -6.18
N LEU A 55 6.33 15.47 -5.90
CA LEU A 55 6.47 14.94 -4.54
C LEU A 55 7.93 14.89 -4.05
N ASP A 56 8.88 15.26 -4.91
CA ASP A 56 10.33 15.14 -4.73
C ASP A 56 10.97 16.30 -3.95
N TYR A 57 10.21 17.36 -3.67
CA TYR A 57 10.62 18.48 -2.80
C TYR A 57 9.43 19.08 -2.05
N ARG A 58 9.71 19.82 -0.98
CA ARG A 58 8.70 20.34 -0.06
C ARG A 58 7.67 21.24 -0.73
N ASP A 59 8.13 22.24 -1.46
CA ASP A 59 7.22 23.26 -2.00
C ASP A 59 6.35 22.67 -3.13
N GLY A 60 6.78 21.58 -3.77
CA GLY A 60 5.98 20.79 -4.71
C GLY A 60 4.80 20.08 -4.04
N LEU A 61 5.03 19.48 -2.86
CA LEU A 61 3.96 18.88 -2.05
C LEU A 61 2.92 19.91 -1.60
N LEU A 62 3.39 21.11 -1.21
CA LEU A 62 2.52 22.19 -0.75
C LEU A 62 1.73 22.82 -1.89
N LYS A 63 2.34 23.01 -3.06
CA LYS A 63 1.65 23.46 -4.28
C LYS A 63 0.61 22.42 -4.71
N GLY A 64 0.99 21.15 -4.69
CA GLY A 64 0.19 20.03 -5.17
C GLY A 64 0.09 20.01 -6.70
N GLY A 65 -1.00 19.43 -7.21
CA GLY A 65 -1.23 19.21 -8.65
C GLY A 65 -2.57 19.76 -9.12
N GLU A 66 -3.15 19.15 -10.15
CA GLU A 66 -4.44 19.55 -10.76
C GLU A 66 -5.60 19.58 -9.75
N GLU A 67 -5.54 18.75 -8.71
CA GLU A 67 -6.55 18.60 -7.67
C GLU A 67 -6.32 19.55 -6.47
N GLY A 68 -5.32 20.43 -6.58
CA GLY A 68 -4.90 21.33 -5.51
C GLY A 68 -3.77 20.76 -4.64
N ALA A 69 -3.61 21.33 -3.45
CA ALA A 69 -2.52 21.00 -2.52
C ALA A 69 -2.52 19.50 -2.16
N ALA A 70 -1.36 18.84 -2.30
CA ALA A 70 -1.26 17.41 -1.98
C ALA A 70 -1.33 17.16 -0.48
N ILE A 71 -0.75 18.07 0.30
CA ILE A 71 -0.77 18.03 1.76
C ILE A 71 -1.25 19.36 2.36
N VAL A 72 -1.96 19.25 3.48
CA VAL A 72 -2.34 20.37 4.33
C VAL A 72 -1.61 20.19 5.66
N PRO A 73 -0.49 20.90 5.90
CA PRO A 73 0.26 20.81 7.15
C PRO A 73 -0.65 21.01 8.37
N GLY A 74 -0.63 20.04 9.28
CA GLY A 74 -1.48 20.01 10.48
C GLY A 74 -2.84 19.33 10.30
N ASP A 75 -3.26 19.02 9.08
CA ASP A 75 -4.55 18.37 8.79
C ASP A 75 -4.41 17.25 7.75
N ALA A 76 -4.00 16.07 8.22
CA ALA A 76 -3.87 14.88 7.39
C ALA A 76 -5.21 14.46 6.75
N LYS A 77 -6.35 14.73 7.39
CA LYS A 77 -7.67 14.32 6.87
C LYS A 77 -8.06 15.12 5.62
N LYS A 78 -7.64 16.37 5.52
CA LYS A 78 -7.85 17.21 4.32
C LYS A 78 -6.74 17.08 3.28
N SER A 79 -5.73 16.26 3.53
CA SER A 79 -4.60 16.07 2.62
C SER A 79 -4.95 15.03 1.55
N ILE A 80 -5.02 15.45 0.28
CA ILE A 80 -5.35 14.57 -0.85
C ILE A 80 -4.36 13.41 -0.97
N LEU A 81 -3.09 13.62 -0.59
CA LEU A 81 -2.08 12.57 -0.55
C LEU A 81 -2.53 11.40 0.34
N ILE A 82 -3.05 11.68 1.54
CA ILE A 82 -3.55 10.65 2.46
C ILE A 82 -4.78 9.97 1.89
N GLN A 83 -5.73 10.75 1.39
CA GLN A 83 -6.97 10.24 0.82
C GLN A 83 -6.70 9.32 -0.40
N SER A 84 -5.65 9.63 -1.15
CA SER A 84 -5.20 8.83 -2.29
C SER A 84 -4.48 7.55 -1.87
N MET A 85 -3.72 7.58 -0.77
CA MET A 85 -2.99 6.43 -0.24
C MET A 85 -3.92 5.44 0.50
N ASP A 86 -4.92 5.94 1.21
CA ASP A 86 -5.87 5.13 1.98
C ASP A 86 -7.13 4.74 1.19
N TYR A 87 -7.26 5.23 -0.04
CA TYR A 87 -8.36 5.00 -0.98
C TYR A 87 -9.71 5.57 -0.50
N SER A 88 -9.68 6.61 0.33
CA SER A 88 -10.88 7.37 0.71
C SER A 88 -11.25 8.46 -0.30
N HIS A 89 -10.34 8.86 -1.20
CA HIS A 89 -10.68 9.73 -2.32
C HIS A 89 -11.54 8.98 -3.34
N GLU A 90 -12.57 9.64 -3.87
CA GLU A 90 -13.58 9.02 -4.75
C GLU A 90 -12.98 8.43 -6.02
N THR A 91 -12.00 9.12 -6.62
CA THR A 91 -11.44 8.78 -7.95
C THR A 91 -9.93 8.60 -7.97
N LEU A 92 -9.22 9.01 -6.90
CA LEU A 92 -7.77 9.03 -6.86
C LEU A 92 -7.29 7.95 -5.92
N GLN A 93 -6.75 6.88 -6.48
CA GLN A 93 -6.19 5.77 -5.72
C GLN A 93 -4.75 5.56 -6.14
N MET A 94 -3.83 5.66 -5.18
CA MET A 94 -2.39 5.57 -5.40
C MET A 94 -1.75 4.60 -4.40
N PRO A 95 -0.78 3.78 -4.84
CA PRO A 95 -0.17 3.78 -6.17
C PRO A 95 -1.03 3.09 -7.25
N LYS A 96 -1.00 3.59 -8.49
CA LYS A 96 -1.68 2.94 -9.63
C LYS A 96 -0.87 1.74 -10.11
N LYS A 97 -1.54 0.61 -10.39
CA LYS A 97 -0.94 -0.65 -10.87
C LYS A 97 0.03 -1.34 -9.90
N ARG A 98 0.04 -0.94 -8.63
CA ARG A 98 0.75 -1.64 -7.54
C ARG A 98 -0.22 -1.89 -6.39
N PRO A 99 0.10 -2.81 -5.46
CA PRO A 99 -0.71 -2.99 -4.25
C PRO A 99 -0.86 -1.70 -3.45
N LYS A 100 -1.96 -1.60 -2.71
CA LYS A 100 -2.17 -0.54 -1.72
C LYS A 100 -1.05 -0.55 -0.68
N LEU A 101 -0.66 0.64 -0.22
CA LEU A 101 0.34 0.78 0.84
C LEU A 101 -0.15 0.17 2.15
N ASP A 102 0.80 -0.33 2.93
CA ASP A 102 0.53 -0.85 4.27
C ASP A 102 -0.06 0.23 5.19
N ALA A 103 -0.99 -0.17 6.06
CA ALA A 103 -1.65 0.74 6.99
C ALA A 103 -0.67 1.50 7.89
N LYS A 104 0.46 0.88 8.26
CA LYS A 104 1.51 1.52 9.05
C LYS A 104 2.22 2.62 8.27
N ILE A 105 2.47 2.42 6.97
CA ILE A 105 3.06 3.45 6.10
C ILE A 105 2.13 4.66 6.03
N VAL A 106 0.83 4.42 5.80
CA VAL A 106 -0.17 5.51 5.78
C VAL A 106 -0.21 6.23 7.13
N ALA A 107 -0.15 5.50 8.24
CA ALA A 107 -0.13 6.09 9.58
C ALA A 107 1.11 6.97 9.83
N ASP A 108 2.29 6.55 9.35
CA ASP A 108 3.52 7.35 9.46
C ASP A 108 3.37 8.68 8.68
N PHE A 109 2.75 8.67 7.49
CA PHE A 109 2.44 9.89 6.73
C PHE A 109 1.40 10.77 7.42
N VAL A 110 0.34 10.19 7.99
CA VAL A 110 -0.67 10.93 8.78
C VAL A 110 -0.01 11.63 9.95
N GLN A 111 0.87 10.93 10.69
CA GLN A 111 1.61 11.50 11.80
C GLN A 111 2.50 12.66 11.34
N TRP A 112 3.26 12.47 10.26
CA TRP A 112 4.14 13.50 9.71
C TRP A 112 3.37 14.75 9.28
N ILE A 113 2.25 14.61 8.56
CA ILE A 113 1.44 15.75 8.14
C ILE A 113 0.84 16.48 9.34
N ASN A 114 0.30 15.75 10.33
CA ASN A 114 -0.28 16.36 11.53
C ASN A 114 0.77 17.10 12.39
N ARG A 115 2.06 16.76 12.27
CA ARG A 115 3.18 17.51 12.88
C ARG A 115 3.55 18.78 12.10
N GLY A 116 2.82 19.12 11.05
CA GLY A 116 3.11 20.26 10.17
C GLY A 116 3.95 19.92 8.95
N ALA A 117 4.04 18.64 8.58
CA ALA A 117 4.83 18.13 7.47
C ALA A 117 6.29 18.67 7.39
N PRO A 118 7.11 18.55 8.46
CA PRO A 118 8.52 18.94 8.41
C PRO A 118 9.28 18.27 7.27
N ASP A 119 9.84 19.04 6.36
CA ASP A 119 10.53 18.53 5.17
C ASP A 119 11.81 19.34 4.88
N PRO A 120 13.00 18.72 4.97
CA PRO A 120 14.26 19.40 4.71
C PRO A 120 14.56 19.63 3.22
N ARG A 121 13.74 19.12 2.29
CA ARG A 121 13.96 19.22 0.83
C ARG A 121 13.48 20.55 0.28
N THR A 122 14.25 21.61 0.51
CA THR A 122 13.91 22.97 0.07
C THR A 122 14.38 23.32 -1.34
N LYS A 123 15.22 22.49 -1.94
CA LYS A 123 15.73 22.69 -3.30
C LYS A 123 14.91 21.87 -4.29
N VAL A 124 14.55 22.49 -5.40
CA VAL A 124 13.88 21.81 -6.51
C VAL A 124 14.90 20.92 -7.23
N PRO A 125 14.66 19.61 -7.37
CA PRO A 125 15.49 18.74 -8.19
C PRO A 125 15.28 19.01 -9.68
N ASP A 126 16.38 19.09 -10.43
CA ASP A 126 16.38 19.24 -11.89
C ASP A 126 16.18 17.91 -12.63
N ASP A 127 16.40 16.78 -11.95
CA ASP A 127 16.28 15.43 -12.51
C ASP A 127 15.55 14.49 -11.52
N SER A 128 15.04 13.38 -12.05
CA SER A 128 14.48 12.24 -11.34
C SER A 128 15.44 11.72 -10.28
N ILE A 129 14.90 11.50 -9.08
CA ILE A 129 15.62 10.83 -8.00
C ILE A 129 15.34 9.34 -8.13
N THR A 130 16.37 8.57 -8.50
CA THR A 130 16.27 7.11 -8.53
C THR A 130 16.35 6.52 -7.14
N ALA A 131 15.50 5.53 -6.87
CA ALA A 131 15.50 4.85 -5.60
C ALA A 131 16.81 4.08 -5.38
N THR A 132 17.50 4.39 -4.29
CA THR A 132 18.66 3.59 -3.88
C THR A 132 18.18 2.24 -3.37
N TRP A 133 19.07 1.24 -3.38
CA TRP A 133 18.72 -0.07 -2.82
C TRP A 133 18.36 0.00 -1.33
N SER A 134 18.97 0.92 -0.57
CA SER A 134 18.62 1.20 0.83
C SER A 134 17.18 1.72 1.00
N ASP A 135 16.72 2.60 0.11
CA ASP A 135 15.35 3.12 0.14
C ASP A 135 14.34 1.99 -0.12
N LEU A 136 14.62 1.22 -1.19
CA LEU A 136 13.80 0.07 -1.56
C LEU A 136 13.78 -0.98 -0.45
N LEU A 137 14.92 -1.29 0.16
CA LEU A 137 15.00 -2.26 1.24
C LEU A 137 14.15 -1.83 2.43
N THR A 138 14.14 -0.55 2.78
CA THR A 138 13.36 -0.02 3.92
C THR A 138 11.86 -0.31 3.75
N VAL A 139 11.33 -0.15 2.53
CA VAL A 139 9.93 -0.47 2.23
C VAL A 139 9.71 -1.98 2.12
N ARG A 140 10.59 -2.68 1.40
CA ARG A 140 10.46 -4.13 1.12
C ARG A 140 10.64 -5.00 2.34
N LYS A 141 11.33 -4.52 3.38
CA LYS A 141 11.41 -5.19 4.68
C LYS A 141 10.04 -5.47 5.31
N ASN A 142 8.97 -4.78 4.89
CA ASN A 142 7.60 -5.04 5.35
C ASN A 142 6.86 -6.08 4.51
N TRP A 143 7.44 -6.63 3.43
CA TRP A 143 6.79 -7.68 2.66
C TRP A 143 6.65 -8.96 3.49
N TRP A 144 5.57 -9.69 3.23
CA TRP A 144 5.23 -10.94 3.93
C TRP A 144 6.38 -11.96 3.90
N SER A 145 7.17 -12.00 2.83
CA SER A 145 8.28 -12.95 2.66
C SER A 145 9.52 -12.62 3.47
N PHE A 146 9.63 -11.39 3.98
CA PHE A 146 10.72 -10.95 4.88
C PHE A 146 10.28 -10.88 6.34
N GLN A 147 9.00 -11.14 6.64
CA GLN A 147 8.55 -11.27 8.02
C GLN A 147 8.92 -12.65 8.57
N PRO A 148 9.24 -12.76 9.87
CA PRO A 148 9.37 -14.05 10.54
C PRO A 148 8.09 -14.88 10.35
N VAL A 149 8.25 -16.18 10.09
CA VAL A 149 7.10 -17.10 10.03
C VAL A 149 6.57 -17.29 11.44
N VAL A 150 5.32 -16.88 11.67
CA VAL A 150 4.61 -17.07 12.94
C VAL A 150 3.53 -18.11 12.73
N ALA A 151 3.50 -19.13 13.58
CA ALA A 151 2.45 -20.15 13.56
C ALA A 151 1.13 -19.53 14.06
N PRO A 152 0.09 -19.44 13.21
CA PRO A 152 -1.21 -18.95 13.65
C PRO A 152 -1.91 -19.98 14.54
N PRO A 153 -2.83 -19.56 15.41
CA PRO A 153 -3.68 -20.50 16.15
C PRO A 153 -4.51 -21.31 15.16
N VAL A 154 -4.43 -22.64 15.27
CA VAL A 154 -5.17 -23.56 14.40
C VAL A 154 -6.65 -23.55 14.80
N PRO A 155 -7.58 -23.29 13.87
CA PRO A 155 -9.01 -23.35 14.16
C PRO A 155 -9.43 -24.70 14.72
N ALA A 156 -10.37 -24.69 15.67
CA ALA A 156 -11.00 -25.90 16.16
C ALA A 156 -11.80 -26.58 15.03
N GLY A 157 -11.90 -27.90 15.05
CA GLY A 157 -12.66 -28.65 14.05
C GLY A 157 -12.29 -30.13 13.98
N LYS A 158 -13.13 -30.89 13.27
CA LYS A 158 -13.04 -32.36 13.17
C LYS A 158 -12.12 -32.85 12.04
N SER A 159 -11.62 -31.98 11.16
CA SER A 159 -10.70 -32.45 10.11
C SER A 159 -9.38 -32.92 10.71
N ALA A 160 -8.88 -34.05 10.22
CA ALA A 160 -7.60 -34.63 10.62
C ALA A 160 -6.42 -33.73 10.23
N SER A 161 -6.49 -33.09 9.06
CA SER A 161 -5.48 -32.12 8.63
C SER A 161 -5.72 -30.75 9.28
N PRO A 162 -4.71 -30.17 9.95
CA PRO A 162 -4.78 -28.80 10.47
C PRO A 162 -5.09 -27.76 9.39
N ILE A 163 -4.61 -27.98 8.15
CA ILE A 163 -4.81 -27.06 7.02
C ILE A 163 -6.30 -26.97 6.66
N ASP A 164 -6.99 -28.11 6.61
CA ASP A 164 -8.41 -28.15 6.29
C ASP A 164 -9.26 -27.43 7.33
N ARG A 165 -8.80 -27.34 8.59
CA ARG A 165 -9.52 -26.58 9.63
C ARG A 165 -9.51 -25.08 9.34
N PHE A 166 -8.45 -24.54 8.73
CA PHE A 166 -8.44 -23.16 8.24
C PHE A 166 -9.42 -22.95 7.08
N LEU A 167 -9.46 -23.89 6.13
CA LEU A 167 -10.39 -23.83 5.00
C LEU A 167 -11.85 -23.92 5.47
N ASN A 168 -12.16 -24.90 6.32
CA ASN A 168 -13.50 -25.10 6.88
C ASN A 168 -13.99 -23.88 7.65
N ALA A 169 -13.14 -23.25 8.47
CA ALA A 169 -13.50 -22.03 9.18
C ALA A 169 -13.91 -20.90 8.23
N LYS A 170 -13.20 -20.73 7.11
CA LYS A 170 -13.53 -19.71 6.09
C LYS A 170 -14.79 -20.05 5.31
N ILE A 171 -14.97 -21.31 4.91
CA ILE A 171 -16.16 -21.80 4.20
C ILE A 171 -17.43 -21.55 5.04
N VAL A 172 -17.39 -21.92 6.32
CA VAL A 172 -18.49 -21.70 7.27
C VAL A 172 -18.78 -20.21 7.43
N ALA A 173 -17.76 -19.38 7.65
CA ALA A 173 -17.93 -17.93 7.80
C ALA A 173 -18.51 -17.27 6.53
N ALA A 174 -18.22 -17.83 5.35
CA ALA A 174 -18.76 -17.36 4.08
C ALA A 174 -20.15 -17.94 3.75
N GLY A 175 -20.71 -18.81 4.59
CA GLY A 175 -21.99 -19.48 4.32
C GLY A 175 -21.96 -20.43 3.12
N ILE A 176 -20.76 -20.91 2.73
CA ILE A 176 -20.58 -21.79 1.58
C ILE A 176 -20.76 -23.24 2.03
N THR A 177 -21.49 -24.02 1.23
CA THR A 177 -21.59 -25.48 1.44
C THR A 177 -20.56 -26.18 0.57
N PRO A 178 -19.63 -26.98 1.12
CA PRO A 178 -18.70 -27.78 0.33
C PRO A 178 -19.42 -28.74 -0.62
N SER A 179 -18.84 -28.99 -1.79
CA SER A 179 -19.32 -30.08 -2.64
C SER A 179 -19.09 -31.43 -1.96
N LEU A 180 -19.93 -32.41 -2.30
CA LEU A 180 -19.71 -33.79 -1.90
C LEU A 180 -18.37 -34.29 -2.46
N GLN A 181 -17.77 -35.25 -1.74
CA GLN A 181 -16.59 -35.95 -2.22
C GLN A 181 -16.92 -36.65 -3.54
N ALA A 182 -16.03 -36.51 -4.53
CA ALA A 182 -16.19 -37.18 -5.80
C ALA A 182 -16.11 -38.70 -5.63
N ASP A 183 -16.95 -39.43 -6.37
CA ASP A 183 -16.87 -40.88 -6.41
C ASP A 183 -15.57 -41.35 -7.09
N LYS A 184 -15.19 -42.61 -6.85
CA LYS A 184 -13.95 -43.18 -7.37
C LYS A 184 -13.87 -43.16 -8.91
N ALA A 185 -14.97 -43.33 -9.63
CA ALA A 185 -14.99 -43.26 -11.09
C ALA A 185 -14.69 -41.83 -11.57
N THR A 186 -15.24 -40.83 -10.90
CA THR A 186 -14.94 -39.41 -11.16
C THR A 186 -13.47 -39.08 -10.85
N LEU A 187 -12.93 -39.61 -9.75
CA LEU A 187 -11.54 -39.38 -9.36
C LEU A 187 -10.53 -39.95 -10.37
N ILE A 188 -10.65 -41.24 -10.74
CA ILE A 188 -9.73 -41.84 -11.72
C ILE A 188 -9.81 -41.13 -13.06
N ARG A 189 -11.03 -40.77 -13.51
CA ARG A 189 -11.21 -40.02 -14.75
C ARG A 189 -10.49 -38.68 -14.73
N ARG A 190 -10.62 -37.90 -13.64
CA ARG A 190 -9.91 -36.62 -13.50
C ARG A 190 -8.40 -36.83 -13.51
N ALA A 191 -7.91 -37.81 -12.77
CA ALA A 191 -6.48 -38.09 -12.68
C ALA A 191 -5.90 -38.48 -14.05
N THR A 192 -6.52 -39.39 -14.80
CA THR A 192 -5.96 -39.82 -16.10
C THR A 192 -6.01 -38.72 -17.14
N TYR A 193 -7.07 -37.92 -17.21
CA TYR A 193 -7.10 -36.77 -18.12
C TYR A 193 -6.00 -35.77 -17.79
N VAL A 194 -5.76 -35.47 -16.51
CA VAL A 194 -4.69 -34.54 -16.09
C VAL A 194 -3.30 -35.10 -16.37
N LEU A 195 -3.07 -36.38 -16.09
CA LEU A 195 -1.73 -36.98 -16.15
C LEU A 195 -1.35 -37.47 -17.56
N THR A 196 -2.32 -37.95 -18.34
CA THR A 196 -2.07 -38.64 -19.62
C THR A 196 -2.82 -38.01 -20.81
N GLY A 197 -3.79 -37.15 -20.55
CA GLY A 197 -4.68 -36.60 -21.59
C GLY A 197 -5.75 -37.57 -22.10
N LEU A 198 -5.79 -38.80 -21.59
CA LEU A 198 -6.70 -39.86 -22.05
C LEU A 198 -7.69 -40.28 -20.94
N PRO A 199 -8.91 -40.73 -21.31
CA PRO A 199 -9.82 -41.33 -20.36
C PRO A 199 -9.29 -42.68 -19.85
N PRO A 200 -9.68 -43.11 -18.64
CA PRO A 200 -9.34 -44.44 -18.15
C PRO A 200 -10.18 -45.49 -18.91
N SER A 201 -9.62 -46.68 -19.08
CA SER A 201 -10.33 -47.83 -19.61
C SER A 201 -11.38 -48.36 -18.61
N PRO A 202 -12.42 -49.08 -19.07
CA PRO A 202 -13.39 -49.71 -18.17
C PRO A 202 -12.76 -50.61 -17.10
N THR A 203 -11.69 -51.34 -17.46
CA THR A 203 -10.95 -52.23 -16.56
C THR A 203 -10.25 -51.45 -15.45
N GLU A 204 -9.60 -50.32 -15.78
CA GLU A 204 -8.94 -49.46 -14.79
C GLU A 204 -9.95 -48.82 -13.83
N ILE A 205 -11.12 -48.39 -14.34
CA ILE A 205 -12.20 -47.88 -13.48
C ILE A 205 -12.68 -48.96 -12.50
N ALA A 206 -12.87 -50.20 -12.97
CA ALA A 206 -13.31 -51.30 -12.13
C ALA A 206 -12.29 -51.62 -11.03
N ALA A 207 -11.01 -51.71 -11.39
CA ALA A 207 -9.92 -51.97 -10.45
C ALA A 207 -9.84 -50.87 -9.38
N PHE A 208 -9.85 -49.59 -9.78
CA PHE A 208 -9.76 -48.46 -8.86
C PHE A 208 -10.96 -48.37 -7.91
N LYS A 209 -12.16 -48.70 -8.38
CA LYS A 209 -13.36 -48.73 -7.52
C LYS A 209 -13.20 -49.68 -6.33
N THR A 210 -12.56 -50.83 -6.53
CA THR A 210 -12.32 -51.84 -5.49
C THR A 210 -11.05 -51.62 -4.67
N ASP A 211 -10.15 -50.75 -5.12
CA ASP A 211 -8.88 -50.48 -4.45
C ASP A 211 -9.08 -49.73 -3.12
N THR A 212 -8.61 -50.29 -2.00
CA THR A 212 -8.71 -49.69 -0.66
C THR A 212 -7.38 -49.14 -0.16
N SER A 213 -6.36 -49.06 -1.02
CA SER A 213 -5.12 -48.38 -0.68
C SER A 213 -5.36 -46.88 -0.42
N PRO A 214 -4.59 -46.28 0.53
CA PRO A 214 -4.73 -44.87 0.90
C PRO A 214 -4.28 -43.89 -0.20
#